data_AF-A0A8T1H8V3-F1
#
_entry.id   AF-A0A8T1H8V3-F1
#
_cell.length_a   1.000
_cell.length_b   1.000
_cell.length_c   1.000
_cell.angle_alpha   90.00
_cell.angle_beta   90.00
_cell.angle_gamma   90.00
#
_symmetry.space_group_name_H-M   'P 1'
#
loop_
_entity.id
_entity.type
_entity.pdbx_description
1 polymer ?
#
loop_
_entity_poly.entity_id
_entity_poly.type
_entity_poly.pdbx_seq_one_letter_code
_entity_poly.pdbx_strand_id
1 'polypeptide(L)'
;MLGVNCYTWSVYGFLSGTYFPVMSINALGALTSLAFSLVFYCWSSDRPTLHKMGAVTGAWAVLVLLFAVLCKTDVIHLSSNVQKKIVGYIAVLINVALYASPLQTMKLVLQTKSAASLPATMCCVNLVNGSLWVLYGILADDMFVLTPNALGVMLSTIQVALCIKFRHSGRVVEAHDVVVMDTKCDTVVLSPVVGIPIDVVKSPVYEAVQSPV
;
A
#
# COMPACT_ATOMS: atom_id res chain seq x y z
N MET A 1 6.42 8.02 -6.87
CA MET A 1 6.20 8.99 -5.77
C MET A 1 6.80 8.53 -4.45
N LEU A 2 6.67 7.26 -4.05
CA LEU A 2 7.27 6.76 -2.80
C LEU A 2 8.80 7.00 -2.72
N GLY A 3 9.54 6.69 -3.77
CA GLY A 3 10.98 6.95 -3.82
C GLY A 3 11.36 8.42 -3.67
N VAL A 4 10.55 9.34 -4.21
CA VAL A 4 10.74 10.80 -4.05
C VAL A 4 10.54 11.22 -2.60
N ASN A 5 9.51 10.66 -1.94
CA ASN A 5 9.25 10.90 -0.52
C ASN A 5 10.44 10.42 0.32
N CYS A 6 10.85 9.15 0.19
CA CYS A 6 11.96 8.58 0.93
C CYS A 6 13.27 9.34 0.69
N TYR A 7 13.56 9.71 -0.56
CA TYR A 7 14.74 10.51 -0.87
C TYR A 7 14.72 11.88 -0.17
N THR A 8 13.59 12.58 -0.23
CA THR A 8 13.44 13.91 0.41
C THR A 8 13.57 13.81 1.93
N TRP A 9 13.00 12.77 2.56
CA TRP A 9 13.16 12.50 4.00
C TRP A 9 14.58 12.11 4.40
N SER A 10 15.31 11.42 3.52
CA SER A 10 16.73 11.13 3.73
C SER A 10 17.55 12.42 3.76
N VAL A 11 17.30 13.33 2.82
CA VAL A 11 17.97 14.65 2.80
C VAL A 11 17.56 15.51 3.99
N TYR A 12 16.28 15.46 4.39
CA TYR A 12 15.83 16.10 5.63
C TYR A 12 16.64 15.60 6.83
N GLY A 13 16.77 14.28 7.01
CA GLY A 13 17.54 13.67 8.10
C GLY A 13 19.02 14.08 8.10
N PHE A 14 19.62 14.22 6.92
CA PHE A 14 21.00 14.68 6.76
C PHE A 14 21.20 16.16 7.14
N LEU A 15 20.26 17.04 6.77
CA LEU A 15 20.30 18.45 7.11
C LEU A 15 19.88 18.71 8.57
N SER A 16 18.97 17.91 9.11
CA SER A 16 18.50 18.00 10.48
C SER A 16 19.50 17.45 11.50
N GLY A 17 20.42 16.57 11.06
CA GLY A 17 21.33 15.83 11.93
C GLY A 17 20.70 14.57 12.54
N THR A 18 19.47 14.21 12.13
CA THR A 18 18.78 12.98 12.58
C THR A 18 19.16 11.80 11.69
N TYR A 19 20.42 11.39 11.78
CA TYR A 19 20.97 10.28 10.99
C TYR A 19 20.26 8.95 11.28
N PHE A 20 19.97 8.67 12.55
CA PHE A 20 19.19 7.52 12.99
C PHE A 20 17.99 8.00 13.82
N PRO A 21 16.76 7.53 13.57
CA PRO A 21 16.35 6.55 12.56
C PRO A 21 15.96 7.16 11.19
N VAL A 22 15.65 8.47 11.16
CA VAL A 22 14.99 9.13 10.01
C VAL A 22 15.78 9.01 8.71
N MET A 23 17.05 9.40 8.68
CA MET A 23 17.84 9.32 7.43
C MET A 23 18.05 7.87 7.00
N SER A 24 18.50 6.99 7.90
CA SER A 24 18.86 5.60 7.57
C SER A 24 17.71 4.80 6.93
N ILE A 25 16.51 4.82 7.52
CA ILE A 25 15.35 4.07 7.03
C ILE A 25 14.89 4.63 5.68
N ASN A 26 14.89 5.96 5.54
CA ASN A 26 14.47 6.61 4.30
C ASN A 26 15.51 6.44 3.18
N ALA A 27 16.80 6.37 3.48
CA ALA A 27 17.83 6.01 2.51
C ALA A 27 17.64 4.59 1.98
N LEU A 28 17.38 3.62 2.87
CA LEU A 28 17.02 2.25 2.47
C LEU A 28 15.73 2.20 1.65
N GLY A 29 14.73 3.00 2.03
CA GLY A 29 13.48 3.16 1.28
C GLY A 29 13.69 3.74 -0.13
N ALA A 30 14.62 4.68 -0.28
CA ALA A 30 14.98 5.23 -1.58
C ALA A 30 15.72 4.20 -2.46
N LEU A 31 16.66 3.45 -1.87
CA LEU A 31 17.40 2.38 -2.57
C LEU A 31 16.47 1.26 -3.05
N THR A 32 15.58 0.79 -2.18
CA THR A 32 14.58 -0.22 -2.55
C THR A 32 13.61 0.30 -3.61
N SER A 33 13.17 1.55 -3.51
CA SER A 33 12.34 2.18 -4.56
C SER A 33 13.05 2.26 -5.91
N LEU A 34 14.36 2.55 -5.90
CA LEU A 34 15.18 2.55 -7.12
C LEU A 34 15.29 1.15 -7.70
N ALA A 35 15.57 0.13 -6.88
CA ALA A 35 15.63 -1.25 -7.32
C ALA A 35 14.31 -1.72 -7.97
N PHE A 36 13.17 -1.45 -7.35
CA PHE A 36 11.86 -1.76 -7.94
C PHE A 36 11.63 -1.00 -9.24
N SER A 37 12.05 0.27 -9.32
CA SER A 37 11.92 1.07 -10.54
C SER A 37 12.78 0.53 -11.68
N LEU A 38 13.99 0.03 -11.39
CA LEU A 38 14.89 -0.57 -12.37
C LEU A 38 14.36 -1.91 -12.89
N VAL A 39 13.84 -2.76 -11.99
CA VAL A 39 13.14 -3.98 -12.38
C VAL A 39 11.94 -3.61 -13.27
N PHE A 40 11.06 -2.72 -12.81
CA PHE A 40 9.91 -2.30 -13.62
C PHE A 40 10.33 -1.73 -14.99
N TYR A 41 11.43 -0.98 -15.03
CA TYR A 41 12.01 -0.49 -16.26
C TYR A 41 12.42 -1.64 -17.19
N CYS A 42 13.16 -2.64 -16.71
CA CYS A 42 13.60 -3.78 -17.52
C CYS A 42 12.44 -4.53 -18.19
N TRP A 43 11.31 -4.69 -17.51
CA TRP A 43 10.16 -5.48 -18.00
C TRP A 43 9.02 -4.67 -18.63
N SER A 44 9.04 -3.34 -18.56
CA SER A 44 7.98 -2.52 -19.16
C SER A 44 8.18 -2.33 -20.66
N SER A 45 7.07 -2.36 -21.40
CA SER A 45 7.02 -2.03 -22.82
C SER A 45 6.77 -0.54 -23.08
N ASP A 46 6.17 0.18 -22.11
CA ASP A 46 5.92 1.64 -22.21
C ASP A 46 7.12 2.46 -21.70
N ARG A 47 8.22 2.39 -22.48
CA ARG A 47 9.47 3.13 -22.23
C ARG A 47 9.31 4.65 -22.21
N PRO A 48 8.55 5.31 -23.11
CA PRO A 48 8.52 6.78 -23.13
C PRO A 48 7.87 7.37 -21.87
N THR A 49 6.79 6.78 -21.36
CA THR A 49 6.18 7.20 -20.09
C THR A 49 7.16 7.03 -18.93
N LEU A 50 7.90 5.92 -18.91
CA LEU A 50 8.89 5.67 -17.86
C LEU A 50 10.07 6.61 -17.91
N HIS A 51 10.58 6.96 -19.08
CA HIS A 51 11.63 7.97 -19.23
C HIS A 51 11.15 9.33 -18.73
N LYS A 52 9.92 9.73 -19.06
CA LYS A 52 9.34 10.99 -18.56
C LYS A 52 9.23 10.98 -17.02
N MET A 53 8.70 9.92 -16.44
CA MET A 53 8.57 9.78 -14.98
C MET A 53 9.94 9.72 -14.29
N GLY A 54 10.90 9.02 -14.88
CA GLY A 54 12.27 8.92 -14.41
C GLY A 54 13.00 10.25 -14.48
N ALA A 55 12.84 11.00 -15.59
CA ALA A 55 13.42 12.33 -15.75
C ALA A 55 12.88 13.32 -14.72
N VAL A 56 11.56 13.34 -14.50
CA VAL A 56 10.94 14.20 -13.47
C VAL A 56 11.44 13.84 -12.07
N THR A 57 11.50 12.54 -11.76
CA THR A 57 11.98 12.03 -10.46
C THR A 57 13.46 12.36 -10.26
N GLY A 58 14.29 12.18 -11.30
CA GLY A 58 15.72 12.49 -11.29
C GLY A 58 15.98 13.99 -11.15
N ALA A 59 15.26 14.82 -11.90
CA ALA A 59 15.36 16.28 -11.79
C ALA A 59 15.02 16.77 -10.37
N TRP A 60 13.97 16.22 -9.76
CA TRP A 60 13.63 16.51 -8.36
C TRP A 60 14.75 16.08 -7.41
N ALA A 61 15.29 14.86 -7.58
CA ALA A 61 16.35 14.35 -6.73
C ALA A 61 17.63 15.20 -6.81
N VAL A 62 18.01 15.62 -8.02
CA VAL A 62 19.15 16.52 -8.27
C VAL A 62 18.90 17.90 -7.65
N LEU A 63 17.70 18.46 -7.80
CA LEU A 63 17.35 19.76 -7.22
C LEU A 63 17.49 19.75 -5.69
N VAL A 64 16.92 18.74 -5.02
CA VAL A 64 16.99 18.61 -3.56
C VAL A 64 18.42 18.31 -3.09
N LEU A 65 19.20 17.54 -3.86
CA LEU A 65 20.62 17.30 -3.56
C LEU A 65 21.43 18.59 -3.67
N LEU A 66 21.26 19.33 -4.77
CA LEU A 66 21.97 20.56 -5.02
C LEU A 66 21.70 21.56 -3.90
N PHE A 67 20.43 21.72 -3.50
CA PHE A 67 20.06 22.55 -2.36
C PHE A 67 20.79 22.12 -1.08
N ALA A 68 20.80 20.82 -0.77
CA ALA A 68 21.47 20.31 0.43
C ALA A 68 22.99 20.52 0.40
N VAL A 69 23.64 20.33 -0.75
CA VAL A 69 25.07 20.57 -0.94
C VAL A 69 25.39 22.05 -0.76
N LEU A 70 24.65 22.95 -1.43
CA LEU A 70 24.85 24.41 -1.32
C LEU A 70 24.70 24.92 0.12
N CYS A 71 23.76 24.34 0.86
CA CYS A 71 23.54 24.62 2.28
C CYS A 71 24.66 24.12 3.19
N LYS A 72 25.31 22.99 2.85
CA LYS A 72 26.40 22.40 3.64
C LYS A 72 27.77 22.96 3.31
N THR A 73 27.97 23.44 2.08
CA THR A 73 29.22 24.07 1.64
C THR A 73 29.25 25.58 1.99
N ASP A 74 28.29 26.07 2.79
CA ASP A 74 28.16 27.46 3.21
C ASP A 74 28.14 28.50 2.06
N VAL A 75 27.81 28.06 0.84
CA VAL A 75 27.66 28.94 -0.33
C VAL A 75 26.41 29.81 -0.17
N ILE A 76 25.37 29.25 0.45
CA ILE A 76 24.17 29.98 0.86
C ILE A 76 24.23 30.13 2.38
N HIS A 77 24.39 31.36 2.86
CA HIS A 77 24.39 31.68 4.28
C HIS A 77 22.97 31.61 4.86
N LEU A 78 22.45 30.40 5.02
CA LEU A 78 21.16 30.15 5.62
C LEU A 78 21.37 29.47 6.97
N SER A 79 20.72 29.98 8.02
CA SER A 79 20.75 29.31 9.33
C SER A 79 20.25 27.87 9.22
N SER A 80 20.90 26.94 9.92
CA SER A 80 20.53 25.52 9.93
C SER A 80 19.04 25.30 10.26
N ASN A 81 18.44 26.15 11.08
CA ASN A 81 17.02 26.09 11.41
C ASN A 81 16.12 26.39 10.21
N VAL A 82 16.50 27.36 9.37
CA VAL A 82 15.74 27.72 8.17
C VAL A 82 15.88 26.63 7.11
N GLN A 83 17.09 26.09 6.93
CA GLN A 83 17.35 24.97 6.00
C GLN A 83 16.46 23.77 6.32
N LYS A 84 16.43 23.35 7.60
CA LYS A 84 15.59 22.26 8.10
C LYS A 84 14.10 22.51 7.85
N LYS A 85 13.62 23.73 8.10
CA LYS A 85 12.22 24.10 7.89
C LYS A 85 11.81 23.99 6.41
N ILE A 86 12.62 24.52 5.50
CA ILE A 86 12.32 24.49 4.05
C ILE A 86 12.16 23.04 3.57
N VAL A 87 13.14 22.18 3.85
CA VAL A 87 13.09 20.78 3.41
C VAL A 87 12.01 20.01 4.17
N GLY A 88 11.78 20.32 5.45
CA GLY A 88 10.70 19.75 6.25
C GLY A 88 9.32 20.01 5.66
N TYR A 89 9.00 21.26 5.28
CA TYR A 89 7.72 21.59 4.65
C TYR A 89 7.52 20.88 3.31
N ILE A 90 8.58 20.81 2.49
CA ILE A 90 8.55 20.10 1.21
C ILE A 90 8.30 18.60 1.44
N ALA A 91 9.00 17.99 2.40
CA ALA A 91 8.84 16.57 2.74
C ALA A 91 7.42 16.27 3.24
N VAL A 92 6.85 17.13 4.09
CA VAL A 92 5.47 17.00 4.58
C VAL A 92 4.47 17.11 3.42
N LEU A 93 4.64 18.07 2.52
CA LEU A 93 3.75 18.25 1.37
C LEU A 93 3.73 17.01 0.46
N ILE A 94 4.90 16.45 0.16
CA ILE A 94 5.03 15.22 -0.63
C ILE A 94 4.38 14.04 0.09
N ASN A 95 4.58 13.94 1.40
CA ASN A 95 4.02 12.87 2.22
C ASN A 95 2.48 12.92 2.22
N VAL A 96 1.90 14.12 2.41
CA VAL A 96 0.45 14.33 2.33
C VAL A 96 -0.09 13.99 0.94
N ALA A 97 0.61 14.38 -0.14
CA ALA A 97 0.23 13.99 -1.49
C ALA A 97 0.25 12.46 -1.69
N LEU A 98 1.15 11.75 -1.00
CA LEU A 98 1.22 10.29 -1.01
C LEU A 98 -0.06 9.64 -0.46
N TYR A 99 -0.72 10.28 0.51
CA TYR A 99 -1.98 9.81 1.09
C TYR A 99 -3.17 9.88 0.14
N ALA A 100 -3.04 10.51 -1.04
CA ALA A 100 -4.07 10.44 -2.08
C ALA A 100 -4.31 8.99 -2.55
N SER A 101 -3.26 8.16 -2.63
CA SER A 101 -3.37 6.76 -3.05
C SER A 101 -4.25 5.91 -2.12
N PRO A 102 -4.00 5.85 -0.79
CA PRO A 102 -4.88 5.10 0.11
C PRO A 102 -6.30 5.68 0.17
N LEU A 103 -6.47 7.00 0.04
CA LEU A 103 -7.80 7.63 0.00
C LEU A 103 -8.62 7.17 -1.22
N GLN A 104 -7.98 7.06 -2.40
CA GLN A 104 -8.61 6.52 -3.59
C GLN A 104 -9.03 5.06 -3.39
N THR A 105 -8.18 4.24 -2.75
CA THR A 105 -8.52 2.85 -2.41
C THR A 105 -9.69 2.77 -1.45
N MET A 106 -9.77 3.64 -0.43
CA MET A 106 -10.92 3.69 0.48
C MET A 106 -12.23 4.01 -0.25
N LYS A 107 -12.20 4.98 -1.19
CA LYS A 107 -13.35 5.31 -2.03
C LYS A 107 -13.80 4.09 -2.87
N LEU A 108 -12.84 3.36 -3.44
CA LEU A 108 -13.13 2.17 -4.22
C LEU A 108 -13.79 1.08 -3.36
N VAL A 109 -13.26 0.80 -2.16
CA VAL A 109 -13.83 -0.20 -1.23
C VAL A 109 -15.25 0.14 -0.82
N LEU A 110 -15.53 1.43 -0.59
CA LEU A 110 -16.89 1.89 -0.30
C LEU A 110 -17.85 1.68 -1.48
N GLN A 111 -17.37 1.84 -2.71
CA GLN A 111 -18.17 1.64 -3.93
C GLN A 111 -18.38 0.15 -4.25
N THR A 112 -17.34 -0.67 -4.14
CA THR A 112 -17.40 -2.10 -4.46
C THR A 112 -17.99 -2.94 -3.34
N LYS A 113 -18.15 -2.37 -2.13
CA LYS A 113 -18.57 -3.06 -0.89
C LYS A 113 -17.82 -4.36 -0.59
N SER A 114 -16.64 -4.54 -1.20
CA SER A 114 -15.83 -5.74 -1.04
C SER A 114 -14.42 -5.36 -0.62
N ALA A 115 -14.00 -5.89 0.52
CA ALA A 115 -12.63 -5.78 1.02
C ALA A 115 -11.72 -6.90 0.51
N ALA A 116 -12.14 -7.67 -0.49
CA ALA A 116 -11.39 -8.82 -1.00
C ALA A 116 -9.97 -8.46 -1.50
N SER A 117 -9.75 -7.19 -1.87
CA SER A 117 -8.46 -6.67 -2.36
C SER A 117 -7.57 -6.01 -1.29
N LEU A 118 -8.02 -5.87 -0.04
CA LEU A 118 -7.23 -5.25 1.04
C LEU A 118 -6.74 -6.31 2.03
N PRO A 119 -5.44 -6.68 2.02
CA PRO A 119 -4.88 -7.53 3.07
C PRO A 119 -4.92 -6.78 4.41
N ALA A 120 -5.84 -7.19 5.29
CA ALA A 120 -6.03 -6.60 6.62
C ALA A 120 -4.71 -6.44 7.41
N THR A 121 -3.80 -7.40 7.23
CA THR A 121 -2.46 -7.40 7.81
C THR A 121 -1.66 -6.15 7.41
N MET A 122 -1.71 -5.73 6.14
CA MET A 122 -0.97 -4.54 5.68
C MET A 122 -1.52 -3.25 6.31
N CYS A 123 -2.83 -3.14 6.49
CA CYS A 123 -3.44 -2.01 7.16
C CYS A 123 -3.03 -1.95 8.64
N CYS A 124 -3.01 -3.08 9.34
CA CYS A 124 -2.56 -3.15 10.73
C CYS A 124 -1.08 -2.79 10.87
N VAL A 125 -0.20 -3.32 10.00
CA VAL A 125 1.23 -3.00 10.01
C VAL A 125 1.46 -1.50 9.77
N ASN A 126 0.75 -0.90 8.81
CA ASN A 126 0.84 0.53 8.54
C ASN A 126 0.35 1.38 9.72
N LEU A 127 -0.70 0.94 10.43
CA LEU A 127 -1.20 1.62 11.62
C LEU A 127 -0.18 1.60 12.77
N VAL A 128 0.44 0.44 13.03
CA VAL A 128 1.48 0.30 14.06
C VAL A 128 2.71 1.14 13.68
N ASN A 129 3.17 1.04 12.43
CA ASN A 129 4.28 1.85 11.94
C ASN A 129 4.01 3.36 12.07
N GLY A 130 2.83 3.82 11.65
CA GLY A 130 2.43 5.23 11.80
C GLY A 130 2.42 5.67 13.26
N SER A 131 1.88 4.84 14.16
CA SER A 131 1.83 5.12 15.59
C SER A 131 3.23 5.23 16.21
N LEU A 132 4.17 4.36 15.79
CA LEU A 132 5.57 4.44 16.22
C LEU A 132 6.24 5.73 15.76
N TRP A 133 5.96 6.19 14.53
CA TRP A 133 6.48 7.47 14.04
C TRP A 133 5.86 8.69 14.72
N VAL A 134 4.58 8.63 15.08
CA VAL A 134 3.92 9.66 15.91
C VAL A 134 4.59 9.72 17.28
N LEU A 135 4.79 8.57 17.93
CA LEU A 135 5.48 8.49 19.22
C LEU A 135 6.91 9.03 19.11
N TYR A 136 7.65 8.66 18.06
CA TYR A 136 8.97 9.22 17.78
C TYR A 136 8.93 10.74 17.62
N GLY A 137 7.98 11.27 16.85
CA GLY A 137 7.83 12.72 16.64
C GLY A 137 7.57 13.49 17.94
N ILE A 138 6.80 12.91 18.86
CA ILE A 138 6.56 13.48 20.20
C ILE A 138 7.86 13.45 21.03
N LEU A 139 8.56 12.31 21.05
CA LEU A 139 9.79 12.15 21.85
C LEU A 139 10.96 12.99 21.33
N ALA A 140 11.05 13.16 20.01
CA ALA A 140 12.09 13.94 19.35
C ALA A 140 11.73 15.43 19.21
N ASP A 141 10.55 15.85 19.67
CA ASP A 141 9.96 17.19 19.47
C ASP A 141 10.02 17.67 18.01
N ASP A 142 9.82 16.73 17.08
CA ASP A 142 9.90 16.95 15.64
C ASP A 142 8.50 17.02 15.03
N MET A 143 7.95 18.23 14.99
CA MET A 143 6.63 18.49 14.41
C MET A 143 6.52 18.06 12.94
N PHE A 144 7.63 18.11 12.17
CA PHE A 144 7.59 17.75 10.76
C PHE A 144 7.37 16.25 10.57
N VAL A 145 7.93 15.42 11.45
CA VAL A 145 7.67 13.97 11.44
C VAL A 145 6.31 13.67 12.05
N LEU A 146 5.92 14.37 13.12
CA LEU A 146 4.66 14.15 13.83
C LEU A 146 3.42 14.37 12.93
N THR A 147 3.32 15.55 12.30
CA THR A 147 2.11 15.96 11.57
C THR A 147 1.67 14.99 10.46
N PRO A 148 2.52 14.62 9.48
CA PRO A 148 2.10 13.70 8.43
C PRO A 148 1.80 12.31 8.99
N ASN A 149 2.60 11.79 9.93
CA ASN A 149 2.36 10.46 10.49
C ASN A 149 1.06 10.39 11.31
N ALA A 150 0.68 11.47 12.01
CA ALA A 150 -0.61 11.55 12.69
C ALA A 150 -1.78 11.44 11.69
N LEU A 151 -1.70 12.17 10.56
CA LEU A 151 -2.68 12.03 9.48
C LEU A 151 -2.69 10.61 8.89
N GLY A 152 -1.51 10.00 8.71
CA GLY A 152 -1.37 8.62 8.24
C GLY A 152 -2.01 7.60 9.18
N VAL A 153 -1.87 7.78 10.51
CA VAL A 153 -2.52 6.96 11.53
C VAL A 153 -4.03 7.09 11.47
N MET A 154 -4.55 8.33 11.35
CA MET A 154 -5.99 8.56 11.19
C MET A 154 -6.54 7.84 9.95
N LEU A 155 -5.89 7.99 8.80
CA LEU A 155 -6.30 7.32 7.56
C LEU A 155 -6.20 5.79 7.67
N SER A 156 -5.13 5.27 8.30
CA SER A 156 -4.93 3.83 8.49
C SER A 156 -5.99 3.24 9.43
N THR A 157 -6.39 3.98 10.47
CA THR A 157 -7.46 3.57 11.39
C THR A 157 -8.78 3.40 10.65
N ILE A 158 -9.12 4.35 9.77
CA ILE A 158 -10.33 4.26 8.94
C ILE A 158 -10.23 3.08 7.98
N GLN A 159 -9.07 2.84 7.35
CA GLN A 159 -8.86 1.68 6.48
C GLN A 159 -9.06 0.34 7.20
N VAL A 160 -8.52 0.20 8.42
CA VAL A 160 -8.72 -1.00 9.24
C VAL A 160 -10.20 -1.18 9.59
N ALA A 161 -10.89 -0.11 10.00
CA ALA A 161 -12.31 -0.15 10.31
C ALA A 161 -13.18 -0.59 9.11
N LEU A 162 -12.91 -0.02 7.93
CA LEU A 162 -13.58 -0.41 6.68
C LEU A 162 -13.29 -1.86 6.30
N CYS A 163 -12.03 -2.29 6.44
CA CYS A 163 -11.62 -3.66 6.18
C CYS A 163 -12.38 -4.66 7.06
N ILE A 164 -12.51 -4.40 8.37
CA ILE A 164 -13.27 -5.27 9.28
C ILE A 164 -14.74 -5.33 8.88
N LYS A 165 -15.37 -4.19 8.59
CA LYS A 165 -16.80 -4.12 8.25
C LYS A 165 -17.13 -4.86 6.95
N PHE A 166 -16.39 -4.60 5.87
CA PHE A 166 -16.67 -5.22 4.57
C PHE A 166 -16.18 -6.66 4.46
N ARG A 167 -15.16 -7.07 5.22
CA ARG A 167 -14.75 -8.48 5.31
C ARG A 167 -15.81 -9.33 6.01
N HIS A 168 -16.52 -8.77 6.99
CA HIS A 168 -17.65 -9.45 7.61
C HIS A 168 -18.83 -9.60 6.63
N SER A 169 -19.18 -8.55 5.88
CA SER A 169 -20.23 -8.66 4.85
C SER A 169 -19.89 -9.66 3.75
N GLY A 170 -18.64 -9.73 3.28
CA GLY A 170 -18.22 -10.71 2.26
C GLY A 170 -18.40 -12.16 2.72
N ARG A 171 -18.03 -12.47 3.97
CA ARG A 171 -18.23 -13.82 4.54
C ARG A 171 -19.70 -14.21 4.71
N VAL A 172 -20.56 -13.25 5.07
CA VAL A 172 -22.00 -13.48 5.22
C VAL A 172 -22.66 -13.68 3.85
N VAL A 173 -22.26 -12.90 2.83
CA VAL A 173 -22.77 -13.05 1.46
C VAL A 173 -22.30 -14.39 0.86
N GLU A 174 -21.02 -14.75 0.98
CA GLU A 174 -20.56 -16.06 0.48
C GLU A 174 -21.20 -17.22 1.24
N ALA A 175 -21.34 -17.14 2.56
CA ALA A 175 -22.04 -18.18 3.32
C ALA A 175 -23.52 -18.28 2.90
N HIS A 176 -24.19 -17.16 2.65
CA HIS A 176 -25.56 -17.15 2.18
C HIS A 176 -25.68 -17.69 0.74
N ASP A 177 -24.80 -17.30 -0.17
CA ASP A 177 -24.81 -17.79 -1.55
C ASP A 177 -24.46 -19.28 -1.64
N VAL A 178 -23.52 -19.76 -0.82
CA VAL A 178 -23.22 -21.19 -0.69
C VAL A 178 -24.42 -21.95 -0.11
N VAL A 179 -25.05 -21.46 0.95
CA VAL A 179 -26.25 -22.08 1.54
C VAL A 179 -27.44 -22.06 0.55
N VAL A 180 -27.62 -20.98 -0.21
CA VAL A 180 -28.67 -20.89 -1.24
C VAL A 180 -28.38 -21.82 -2.42
N MET A 181 -27.12 -21.93 -2.87
CA MET A 181 -26.71 -22.91 -3.90
C MET A 181 -26.96 -24.34 -3.42
N ASP A 182 -26.60 -24.67 -2.19
CA ASP A 182 -26.81 -25.99 -1.58
C ASP A 182 -28.31 -26.31 -1.48
N THR A 183 -29.10 -25.38 -0.94
CA THR A 183 -30.56 -25.50 -0.85
C THR A 183 -31.22 -25.64 -2.23
N LYS A 184 -30.70 -24.95 -3.25
CA LYS A 184 -31.19 -25.03 -4.63
C LYS A 184 -30.80 -26.34 -5.30
N CYS A 185 -29.63 -26.89 -4.99
CA CYS A 185 -29.20 -28.21 -5.47
C CYS A 185 -30.08 -29.32 -4.86
N ASP A 186 -30.40 -29.21 -3.57
CA ASP A 186 -31.28 -30.17 -2.87
C ASP A 186 -32.74 -30.10 -3.34
N THR A 187 -33.26 -28.90 -3.64
CA THR A 187 -34.64 -28.74 -4.13
C THR A 187 -34.83 -29.15 -5.60
N VAL A 188 -33.77 -29.15 -6.41
CA VAL A 188 -33.84 -29.60 -7.82
C VAL A 188 -33.96 -31.13 -7.97
N VAL A 189 -33.72 -31.90 -6.91
CA VAL A 189 -33.80 -33.38 -6.95
C VAL A 189 -35.19 -33.96 -6.59
N LEU A 190 -36.16 -33.14 -6.16
CA LEU A 190 -37.42 -33.66 -5.57
C LEU A 190 -38.74 -33.21 -6.23
N SER A 191 -38.75 -32.75 -7.48
CA SER A 191 -40.01 -32.78 -8.25
C SER A 191 -40.21 -34.18 -8.83
N PRO A 192 -41.20 -34.98 -8.36
CA PRO A 192 -41.55 -36.22 -9.02
C PRO A 192 -42.27 -35.84 -10.31
N VAL A 193 -41.53 -35.71 -11.40
CA VAL A 193 -42.10 -35.65 -12.74
C VAL A 193 -42.66 -37.03 -13.03
N VAL A 194 -43.98 -37.12 -12.91
CA VAL A 194 -44.79 -38.24 -13.38
C VAL A 194 -44.54 -38.42 -14.88
N GLY A 195 -44.02 -39.59 -15.25
CA GLY A 195 -44.29 -40.21 -16.55
C GLY A 195 -43.40 -39.82 -17.73
N ILE A 196 -42.09 -40.10 -17.68
CA ILE A 196 -41.26 -40.29 -18.88
C ILE A 196 -40.31 -41.47 -18.63
N PRO A 197 -40.19 -42.48 -19.52
CA PRO A 197 -39.23 -43.55 -19.36
C PRO A 197 -37.82 -42.98 -19.57
N ILE A 198 -37.04 -42.89 -18.49
CA ILE A 198 -35.64 -42.47 -18.54
C ILE A 198 -34.79 -43.71 -18.84
N ASP A 199 -34.18 -43.71 -20.01
CA ASP A 199 -33.10 -44.64 -20.34
C ASP A 199 -31.92 -44.34 -19.41
N VAL A 200 -31.57 -45.31 -18.57
CA VAL A 200 -30.52 -45.18 -17.56
C VAL A 200 -29.16 -45.14 -18.28
N VAL A 201 -28.70 -43.93 -18.61
CA VAL A 201 -27.31 -43.72 -19.01
C VAL A 201 -26.44 -44.03 -17.80
N LYS A 202 -25.83 -45.22 -17.80
CA LYS A 202 -24.85 -45.64 -16.79
C LYS A 202 -23.69 -44.65 -16.78
N SER A 203 -23.50 -43.99 -15.64
CA SER A 203 -22.30 -43.20 -15.36
C SER A 203 -21.07 -44.11 -15.39
N PRO A 204 -19.93 -43.71 -15.99
CA PRO A 204 -18.74 -44.53 -16.04
C PRO A 204 -18.17 -44.68 -14.62
N VAL A 205 -18.38 -45.87 -14.06
CA VAL A 205 -17.85 -46.31 -12.78
C VAL A 205 -16.32 -46.34 -12.87
N TYR A 206 -15.67 -45.70 -11.89
CA TYR A 206 -14.26 -45.87 -11.58
C TYR A 206 -14.03 -47.30 -11.05
N GLU A 207 -13.42 -48.17 -11.86
CA GLU A 207 -12.91 -49.45 -11.38
C GLU A 207 -11.59 -49.22 -10.62
N ALA A 208 -11.58 -49.58 -9.34
CA ALA A 208 -10.36 -49.59 -8.54
C ALA A 208 -9.46 -50.75 -9.00
N VAL A 209 -8.32 -50.40 -9.60
CA VAL A 209 -7.30 -51.36 -10.02
C VAL A 209 -6.57 -51.88 -8.78
N GLN A 210 -6.64 -53.19 -8.51
CA GLN A 210 -5.86 -53.82 -7.44
C GLN A 210 -4.37 -53.87 -7.82
N SER A 211 -3.49 -53.55 -6.87
CA SER A 211 -2.03 -53.61 -7.07
C SER A 211 -1.56 -55.07 -7.17
N PRO A 212 -0.66 -55.40 -8.10
CA PRO A 212 -0.02 -56.71 -8.10
C PRO A 212 0.96 -56.79 -6.91
N VAL A 213 0.89 -57.93 -6.22
CA VAL A 213 1.79 -58.36 -5.14
C VAL A 213 3.24 -58.42 -5.62
#